data_AF-A0A2U3MYZ2-F1
#
_entry.id   AF-A0A2U3MYZ2-F1
#
_cell.length_a   1.000
_cell.length_b   1.000
_cell.length_c   1.000
_cell.angle_alpha   90.00
_cell.angle_beta   90.00
_cell.angle_gamma   90.00
#
_symmetry.space_group_name_H-M   'P 1'
#
loop_
_entity.id
_entity.type
_entity.pdbx_description
1 polymer ?
#
loop_
_entity_poly.entity_id
_entity_poly.type
_entity_poly.pdbx_seq_one_letter_code
_entity_poly.pdbx_strand_id
1 'polypeptide(L)'
;MFVIIVFSIISICITIRRLHDLNKSGWLWLLYLVPLINIIFAIYVFVAKGTEGSNDYGAPRPTEQTEKILGILYAVLLAIFILAYGGIMTWAISMQNQLPILQQLEQTNEIAGKTLQ
;
A
#
# COMPACT_ATOMS: atom_id res chain seq x y z
N MET A 1 -10.17 13.49 0.76
CA MET A 1 -9.34 13.93 1.90
C MET A 1 -9.70 13.20 3.19
N PHE A 2 -10.95 13.27 3.67
CA PHE A 2 -11.38 12.63 4.93
C PHE A 2 -11.09 11.13 5.01
N VAL A 3 -11.45 10.36 3.97
CA VAL A 3 -11.20 8.91 3.90
C VAL A 3 -9.71 8.60 4.07
N ILE A 4 -8.83 9.34 3.41
CA ILE A 4 -7.38 9.13 3.48
C ILE A 4 -6.86 9.35 4.91
N ILE A 5 -7.37 10.38 5.59
CA ILE A 5 -6.98 10.67 6.98
C ILE A 5 -7.41 9.53 7.91
N VAL A 6 -8.66 9.09 7.81
CA VAL A 6 -9.18 7.98 8.64
C VAL A 6 -8.39 6.71 8.41
N PHE A 7 -8.13 6.35 7.14
CA PHE A 7 -7.30 5.19 6.80
C PHE A 7 -5.89 5.32 7.36
N SER A 8 -5.27 6.50 7.25
CA SER A 8 -3.93 6.75 7.77
C SER A 8 -3.89 6.53 9.29
N ILE A 9 -4.85 7.08 10.05
CA ILE A 9 -4.91 6.90 11.50
C ILE A 9 -5.05 5.43 11.87
N ILE A 10 -5.95 4.70 11.19
CA ILE A 10 -6.15 3.26 11.45
C ILE A 10 -4.85 2.48 11.17
N SER A 11 -4.18 2.75 10.05
CA SER A 11 -2.90 2.12 9.71
C SER A 11 -1.83 2.38 10.75
N ILE A 12 -1.70 3.62 11.23
CA ILE A 12 -0.75 4.00 12.30
C ILE A 12 -1.03 3.20 13.57
N CYS A 13 -2.29 3.17 14.00
CA CYS A 13 -2.72 2.43 15.19
C CYS A 13 -2.39 0.93 15.10
N ILE A 14 -2.62 0.32 13.93
CA ILE A 14 -2.30 -1.10 13.70
C ILE A 14 -0.78 -1.34 13.76
N THR A 15 0.02 -0.49 13.10
CA THR A 15 1.48 -0.63 13.12
C THR A 15 2.05 -0.45 14.53
N ILE A 16 1.55 0.52 15.32
CA ILE A 16 1.99 0.70 16.70
C ILE A 16 1.66 -0.53 17.56
N ARG A 17 0.46 -1.12 17.42
CA ARG A 17 0.13 -2.38 18.10
C ARG A 17 1.10 -3.49 17.70
N ARG A 18 1.43 -3.60 16.42
CA ARG A 18 2.39 -4.60 15.95
C ARG A 18 3.80 -4.39 16.51
N LEU A 19 4.22 -3.14 16.69
CA LEU A 19 5.50 -2.82 17.34
C LEU A 19 5.50 -3.21 18.82
N HIS A 20 4.38 -3.01 19.52
CA HIS A 20 4.23 -3.45 20.91
C HIS A 20 4.24 -4.99 21.01
N ASP A 21 3.65 -5.69 20.03
CA ASP A 21 3.74 -7.16 19.95
C ASP A 21 5.20 -7.66 19.76
N LEU A 22 6.09 -6.82 19.24
CA LEU A 22 7.54 -7.07 19.11
C LEU A 22 8.35 -6.57 20.33
N ASN A 23 7.67 -6.11 21.37
CA ASN A 23 8.25 -5.42 22.53
C ASN A 23 9.13 -4.22 22.15
N LYS A 24 8.69 -3.42 21.16
CA LYS A 24 9.35 -2.18 20.71
C LYS A 24 8.46 -0.97 20.94
N SER A 25 9.07 0.21 21.07
CA SER A 25 8.32 1.46 21.25
C SER A 25 7.52 1.84 19.99
N GLY A 26 6.27 2.27 20.16
CA GLY A 26 5.42 2.80 19.07
C GLY A 26 6.04 3.98 18.32
N TRP A 27 6.96 4.73 18.94
CA TRP A 27 7.72 5.82 18.29
C TRP A 27 8.53 5.37 17.08
N LEU A 28 8.90 4.09 16.98
CA LEU A 28 9.57 3.56 15.78
C LEU A 28 8.69 3.66 14.53
N TRP A 29 7.37 3.89 14.66
CA TRP A 29 6.50 4.19 13.54
C TRP A 29 7.00 5.40 12.72
N LEU A 30 7.67 6.38 13.34
CA LEU A 30 8.22 7.54 12.63
C LEU A 30 9.25 7.16 11.56
N LEU A 31 9.85 5.96 11.62
CA LEU A 31 10.75 5.46 10.57
C LEU A 31 10.04 5.25 9.23
N TYR A 32 8.71 5.13 9.21
CA TYR A 32 7.93 5.09 7.96
C TYR A 32 7.96 6.42 7.19
N LEU A 33 8.30 7.54 7.85
CA LEU A 33 8.44 8.85 7.22
C LEU A 33 9.80 9.03 6.52
N VAL A 34 10.78 8.15 6.81
CA VAL A 34 12.10 8.22 6.19
C VAL A 34 12.12 7.36 4.92
N PRO A 35 12.36 7.97 3.73
CA PRO A 35 12.43 7.21 2.49
C PRO A 35 13.49 6.11 2.54
N LEU A 36 13.25 5.00 1.84
CA LEU A 36 14.09 3.79 1.78
C LEU A 36 14.12 2.99 3.10
N ILE A 37 14.30 3.64 4.24
CA ILE A 37 14.23 3.00 5.57
C ILE A 37 12.83 2.44 5.81
N ASN A 38 11.79 3.16 5.38
CA ASN A 38 10.40 2.73 5.50
C ASN A 38 10.14 1.34 4.91
N ILE A 39 10.77 0.98 3.78
CA ILE A 39 10.59 -0.32 3.13
C ILE A 39 11.25 -1.43 3.95
N ILE A 40 12.51 -1.24 4.34
CA ILE A 40 13.27 -2.23 5.12
C ILE A 40 12.58 -2.44 6.48
N PHE A 41 12.18 -1.35 7.12
CA PHE A 41 11.47 -1.39 8.40
C PHE A 41 10.09 -2.03 8.27
N ALA A 42 9.36 -1.76 7.19
CA ALA A 42 8.08 -2.43 6.94
C ALA A 42 8.26 -3.95 6.82
N ILE A 43 9.24 -4.42 6.04
CA ILE A 43 9.54 -5.85 5.92
C ILE A 43 9.85 -6.45 7.29
N TYR A 44 10.68 -5.77 8.10
CA TYR A 44 10.97 -6.20 9.47
C TYR A 44 9.69 -6.34 10.31
N VAL A 45 8.84 -5.32 10.38
CA VAL A 45 7.60 -5.34 11.19
C VAL A 45 6.63 -6.43 10.72
N PHE A 46 6.58 -6.70 9.40
CA PHE A 46 5.73 -7.74 8.83
C PHE A 46 6.22 -9.16 9.17
N VAL A 47 7.52 -9.42 9.05
CA VAL A 47 8.09 -10.79 9.13
C VAL A 47 8.57 -11.14 10.55
N ALA A 48 8.94 -10.16 11.37
CA ALA A 48 9.50 -10.41 12.69
C ALA A 48 8.54 -11.20 13.59
N LYS A 49 9.02 -12.27 14.23
CA LYS A 49 8.22 -13.03 15.20
C LYS A 49 7.91 -12.15 16.43
N GLY A 50 6.67 -12.22 16.92
CA GLY A 50 6.27 -11.59 18.18
C GLY A 50 7.09 -12.08 19.37
N THR A 51 7.17 -11.26 20.42
CA THR A 51 7.86 -11.65 21.66
C THR A 51 7.09 -12.78 22.36
N GLU A 52 7.80 -13.82 22.81
CA GLU A 52 7.22 -14.92 23.58
C GLU A 52 7.12 -14.53 25.06
N GLY A 53 6.00 -14.87 25.71
CA GLY A 53 5.77 -14.57 27.13
C GLY A 53 5.24 -13.17 27.40
N SER A 54 5.40 -12.69 28.64
CA SER A 54 4.99 -11.34 29.05
C SER A 54 5.88 -10.29 28.39
N ASN A 55 5.27 -9.28 27.75
CA ASN A 55 5.98 -8.11 27.23
C ASN A 55 5.71 -6.87 28.11
N ASP A 56 6.42 -5.77 27.85
CA ASP A 56 6.27 -4.52 28.62
C ASP A 56 4.90 -3.85 28.41
N TYR A 57 4.08 -4.39 27.51
CA TYR A 57 2.77 -3.89 27.11
C TYR A 57 1.61 -4.79 27.57
N GLY A 58 1.90 -5.89 28.29
CA GLY A 58 0.90 -6.78 28.88
C GLY A 58 1.14 -8.28 28.65
N ALA A 59 0.21 -9.08 29.15
CA ALA A 59 0.22 -10.53 28.96
C ALA A 59 -0.21 -10.89 27.52
N PRO A 60 0.37 -11.95 26.93
CA PRO A 60 -0.03 -12.43 25.62
C PRO A 60 -1.49 -12.90 25.67
N ARG A 61 -2.34 -12.24 24.88
CA ARG A 61 -3.73 -12.62 24.70
C ARG A 61 -3.83 -13.83 23.74
N PRO A 62 -4.69 -14.82 24.01
CA PRO A 62 -4.95 -15.87 23.04
C PRO A 62 -5.49 -15.23 21.75
N THR A 63 -4.81 -15.45 20.63
CA THR A 63 -5.32 -14.99 19.32
C THR A 63 -6.57 -15.78 18.97
N GLU A 64 -7.70 -15.08 18.93
CA GLU A 64 -8.97 -15.61 18.46
C GLU A 64 -8.90 -15.99 16.97
N GLN A 65 -9.68 -16.98 16.54
CA GLN A 65 -9.68 -17.43 15.13
C GLN A 65 -10.02 -16.29 14.17
N THR A 66 -10.90 -15.37 14.57
CA THR A 66 -11.28 -14.19 13.79
C THR A 66 -10.08 -13.25 13.52
N GLU A 67 -9.16 -13.11 14.47
CA GLU A 67 -7.97 -12.26 14.29
C GLU A 67 -7.02 -12.86 13.23
N LYS A 68 -6.90 -14.20 13.21
CA LYS A 68 -6.10 -14.91 12.19
C LYS A 68 -6.70 -14.75 10.80
N ILE A 69 -8.01 -14.93 10.67
CA ILE A 69 -8.73 -14.74 9.39
C ILE A 69 -8.58 -13.30 8.90
N LEU A 70 -8.74 -12.33 9.80
CA LEU A 70 -8.59 -10.91 9.47
C LEU A 70 -7.15 -10.58 9.02
N GLY A 71 -6.15 -11.17 9.68
CA GLY A 71 -4.75 -11.03 9.28
C GLY A 71 -4.46 -11.59 7.88
N ILE A 72 -4.96 -12.80 7.58
CA ILE A 72 -4.83 -13.41 6.25
C ILE A 72 -5.54 -12.56 5.20
N LEU A 73 -6.78 -12.12 5.48
CA LEU A 73 -7.54 -11.26 4.59
C LEU A 73 -6.78 -9.97 4.28
N TYR A 74 -6.20 -9.33 5.29
CA TYR A 74 -5.40 -8.11 5.11
C TYR A 74 -4.16 -8.36 4.24
N ALA A 75 -3.46 -9.48 4.43
CA ALA A 75 -2.30 -9.84 3.62
C ALA A 75 -2.68 -10.11 2.15
N VAL A 76 -3.80 -10.79 1.90
CA VAL A 76 -4.32 -11.03 0.54
C VAL A 76 -4.72 -9.71 -0.13
N LEU A 77 -5.46 -8.85 0.57
CA LEU A 77 -5.84 -7.54 0.06
C LEU A 77 -4.62 -6.67 -0.25
N LEU A 78 -3.59 -6.69 0.59
CA LEU A 78 -2.33 -5.98 0.34
C LEU A 78 -1.64 -6.49 -0.93
N ALA A 79 -1.58 -7.81 -1.13
CA ALA A 79 -0.99 -8.40 -2.34
C ALA A 79 -1.76 -8.01 -3.61
N ILE A 80 -3.10 -8.07 -3.57
CA ILE A 80 -3.96 -7.63 -4.68
C ILE A 80 -3.74 -6.15 -4.96
N PHE A 81 -3.66 -5.31 -3.91
CA PHE A 81 -3.44 -3.87 -4.07
C PHE A 81 -2.09 -3.57 -4.73
N ILE A 82 -1.01 -4.27 -4.35
CA ILE A 82 0.31 -4.10 -4.97
C ILE A 82 0.27 -4.48 -6.47
N LEU A 83 -0.35 -5.61 -6.81
CA LEU A 83 -0.47 -6.07 -8.20
C LEU A 83 -1.34 -5.13 -9.04
N ALA A 84 -2.48 -4.71 -8.50
CA ALA A 84 -3.40 -3.78 -9.17
C ALA A 84 -2.74 -2.41 -9.39
N TYR A 85 -2.08 -1.86 -8.36
CA TYR A 85 -1.37 -0.59 -8.47
C TYR A 85 -0.25 -0.68 -9.52
N GLY A 86 0.57 -1.74 -9.48
CA GLY A 86 1.60 -1.96 -10.49
C GLY A 86 1.04 -2.06 -11.91
N GLY A 87 -0.06 -2.80 -12.09
CA GLY A 87 -0.75 -2.93 -13.38
C GLY A 87 -1.37 -1.62 -13.89
N ILE A 88 -2.00 -0.85 -13.01
CA ILE A 88 -2.56 0.47 -13.36
C ILE A 88 -1.45 1.44 -13.73
N MET A 89 -0.32 1.42 -13.03
CA MET A 89 0.83 2.29 -13.34
C MET A 89 1.45 1.95 -14.69
N THR A 90 1.70 0.67 -14.98
CA THR A 90 2.24 0.27 -16.30
C THR A 90 1.27 0.57 -17.43
N TRP A 91 -0.03 0.33 -17.21
CA TRP A 91 -1.07 0.68 -18.16
C TRP A 91 -1.17 2.19 -18.39
N ALA A 92 -1.13 3.00 -17.33
CA ALA A 92 -1.17 4.46 -17.43
C ALA A 92 0.03 5.02 -18.21
N ILE A 93 1.24 4.50 -17.95
CA ILE A 93 2.45 4.86 -18.71
C ILE A 93 2.28 4.47 -20.19
N SER A 94 1.75 3.27 -20.47
CA SER A 94 1.49 2.82 -21.83
C SER A 94 0.49 3.73 -22.55
N MET A 95 -0.59 4.15 -21.88
CA MET A 95 -1.57 5.08 -22.43
C MET A 95 -0.97 6.46 -22.72
N GLN A 96 -0.15 6.97 -21.80
CA GLN A 96 0.54 8.24 -22.00
C GLN A 96 1.48 8.21 -23.21
N ASN A 97 2.13 7.07 -23.48
CA ASN A 97 2.97 6.88 -24.66
C ASN A 97 2.17 6.84 -25.98
N GLN A 98 0.88 6.49 -25.94
CA GLN A 98 0.01 6.44 -27.13
C GLN A 98 -0.61 7.81 -27.48
N LEU A 99 -0.71 8.73 -26.51
CA LEU A 99 -1.37 10.02 -26.69
C LEU A 99 -0.86 10.84 -27.90
N PRO A 100 0.47 10.93 -28.18
CA PRO A 100 0.96 11.68 -29.35
C PRO A 100 0.50 11.09 -30.69
N ILE A 101 0.40 9.75 -30.78
CA ILE A 101 -0.05 9.06 -32.00
C ILE A 101 -1.52 9.35 -32.23
N LEU A 102 -2.34 9.30 -31.18
CA LEU A 102 -3.78 9.59 -31.28
C LEU A 102 -4.04 11.02 -31.75
N GLN A 103 -3.26 11.99 -31.26
CA GLN A 103 -3.34 13.39 -31.71
C GLN A 103 -2.97 13.56 -33.20
N GLN A 104 -1.94 12.85 -33.67
CA GLN A 104 -1.55 12.87 -35.09
C GLN A 104 -2.63 12.25 -35.99
N LEU A 105 -3.26 11.16 -35.55
CA LEU A 105 -4.36 10.53 -36.28
C LEU A 105 -5.57 11.44 -36.39
N GLU A 106 -5.92 12.14 -35.30
CA GLU A 106 -7.02 13.11 -35.29
C GLU A 106 -6.76 14.27 -36.26
N GLN A 107 -5.55 14.85 -36.23
CA GLN A 107 -5.15 15.90 -37.18
C GLN A 107 -5.16 15.43 -38.64
N THR A 108 -4.69 14.22 -38.90
CA THR A 108 -4.66 13.65 -40.26
C THR A 108 -6.08 13.42 -40.78
N ASN A 109 -6.99 12.95 -39.92
CA ASN A 109 -8.40 12.76 -40.26
C ASN A 109 -9.12 14.09 -40.53
N GLU A 110 -8.82 15.14 -39.77
CA GLU A 110 -9.35 16.49 -40.02
C GLU A 110 -8.88 17.05 -41.37
N ILE A 111 -7.60 16.87 -41.71
CA ILE A 111 -7.04 17.31 -42.99
C ILE A 111 -7.70 16.51 -44.13
N ALA A 112 -7.78 15.19 -44.01
CA ALA A 112 -8.41 14.32 -45.00
C ALA A 112 -9.89 14.68 -45.22
N GLY A 113 -10.63 14.97 -44.13
CA GLY A 113 -12.03 15.40 -44.20
C GLY A 113 -12.22 16.73 -44.92
N LYS A 114 -11.29 17.69 -44.75
CA LYS A 114 -11.31 18.98 -45.47
C LYS A 114 -10.93 18.87 -46.94
N THR A 115 -10.12 17.90 -47.33
CA THR A 115 -9.72 17.70 -48.74
C THR A 115 -10.78 16.99 -49.59
N LEU A 116 -11.78 16.36 -48.96
CA LEU A 116 -12.85 15.63 -49.62
C LEU A 116 -14.15 16.46 -49.79
N GLN A 117 -14.14 17.72 -49.35
CA GLN A 117 -15.22 18.71 -49.53
C GLN A 117 -14.78 19.78 -50.53
#